data_AF-A0A3M1MCC5-F1
#
_entry.id   AF-A0A3M1MCC5-F1
#
_cell.length_a   1.000
_cell.length_b   1.000
_cell.length_c   1.000
_cell.angle_alpha   90.00
_cell.angle_beta   90.00
_cell.angle_gamma   90.00
#
_symmetry.space_group_name_H-M   'P 1'
#
loop_
_entity.id
_entity.type
_entity.pdbx_description
1 polymer ?
#
loop_
_entity_poly.entity_id
_entity_poly.type
_entity_poly.pdbx_seq_one_letter_code
_entity_poly.pdbx_strand_id
1 'polypeptide(L)'
;MLKNRNGNWTASASAWRQAGRRGLRSAAICWWAICLVLTSTGPCLAQEEKYAPLTGPTVEIEFRAPGSNRRTVAEEIAKYGDGSRLVLTPDGQLWTLMADEILSCQPTQADFRPMSAEQMYAEFRDQLPAGFQVHKTKHYVIVYNTSPVYARWAGELFERLHRGFYNYWDDRDVELHEPRFPLPAVVFSNKQSYLQYARREIGDAAEAMIGYYNMKTNRIVSYDLTGVDGLVPQGARVSSSRVINQILSTPQAERTVATIVHEAVHQIAYNSGLQVRLADNPVWLSEGLAMYFESPDLRSRSGWRMGQVNYHNLRLFAQYLPNRPADSLLTLISSDDRLRNSQAARTAYPESWALTYFLIKARPKEFDGYLNELSRLPPLGETTPRERLETFQKYFGDDLQKLDADFITFIRRVR
;
A
#
# COMPACT_ATOMS: atom_id res chain seq x y z
N MET A 1 -17.84 -18.41 36.93
CA MET A 1 -18.96 -19.35 36.71
C MET A 1 -20.11 -18.95 37.62
N LEU A 2 -21.29 -18.67 37.06
CA LEU A 2 -22.53 -18.51 37.80
C LEU A 2 -23.46 -19.68 37.46
N LYS A 3 -24.03 -20.30 38.49
CA LYS A 3 -24.91 -21.46 38.42
C LYS A 3 -26.33 -20.97 38.09
N ASN A 4 -26.97 -21.52 37.05
CA ASN A 4 -28.38 -21.19 36.78
C ASN A 4 -29.31 -22.06 37.65
N ARG A 5 -30.59 -21.67 37.73
CA ARG A 5 -31.60 -22.23 38.65
C ARG A 5 -31.93 -23.72 38.42
N ASN A 6 -31.36 -24.37 37.41
CA ASN A 6 -31.56 -25.79 37.11
C ASN A 6 -30.31 -26.66 37.35
N GLY A 7 -29.29 -26.14 38.03
CA GLY A 7 -28.22 -26.97 38.60
C GLY A 7 -27.11 -27.43 37.64
N ASN A 8 -27.13 -27.06 36.37
CA ASN A 8 -26.09 -27.41 35.39
C ASN A 8 -25.00 -26.33 35.28
N TRP A 9 -23.74 -26.78 35.15
CA TRP A 9 -22.57 -25.94 34.91
C TRP A 9 -22.32 -25.80 33.42
N THR A 10 -22.27 -24.56 32.91
CA THR A 10 -21.79 -24.26 31.55
C THR A 10 -20.53 -23.39 31.66
N ALA A 11 -19.41 -23.89 31.16
CA ALA A 11 -18.13 -23.19 31.16
C ALA A 11 -18.13 -22.09 30.10
N SER A 12 -17.77 -20.87 30.52
CA SER A 12 -17.40 -19.78 29.62
C SER A 12 -16.14 -19.09 30.13
N ALA A 13 -15.38 -18.58 29.16
CA ALA A 13 -14.35 -17.55 29.24
C ALA A 13 -12.97 -17.92 29.83
N SER A 14 -11.98 -17.85 28.95
CA SER A 14 -10.72 -17.10 29.10
C SER A 14 -10.26 -16.71 30.51
N ALA A 15 -9.08 -17.19 30.88
CA ALA A 15 -7.93 -16.46 31.42
C ALA A 15 -7.04 -17.44 32.18
N TRP A 16 -5.71 -17.30 32.05
CA TRP A 16 -4.74 -17.20 33.14
C TRP A 16 -3.33 -17.47 32.60
N ARG A 17 -2.49 -16.45 32.72
CA ARG A 17 -1.04 -16.48 32.62
C ARG A 17 -0.42 -17.07 33.90
N GLN A 18 0.79 -17.61 33.72
CA GLN A 18 1.95 -17.64 34.63
C GLN A 18 2.13 -18.75 35.68
N ALA A 19 3.44 -19.07 35.82
CA ALA A 19 4.16 -19.94 36.75
C ALA A 19 4.04 -21.46 36.51
N GLY A 20 5.10 -22.27 36.41
CA GLY A 20 6.54 -22.07 36.51
C GLY A 20 7.26 -23.39 36.85
N ARG A 21 8.39 -23.64 36.17
CA ARG A 21 9.59 -24.42 36.55
C ARG A 21 9.51 -25.96 36.79
N ARG A 22 10.44 -26.63 36.09
CA ARG A 22 11.42 -27.70 36.45
C ARG A 22 11.50 -28.66 35.24
N GLY A 23 12.57 -28.84 34.48
CA GLY A 23 13.99 -28.96 34.82
C GLY A 23 14.33 -30.45 34.91
N LEU A 24 14.95 -31.03 33.87
CA LEU A 24 15.80 -32.23 33.94
C LEU A 24 16.59 -32.42 32.63
N ARG A 25 17.90 -32.56 32.80
CA ARG A 25 18.93 -32.91 31.81
C ARG A 25 18.99 -34.43 31.62
N SER A 26 19.56 -34.87 30.50
CA SER A 26 20.42 -36.08 30.24
C SER A 26 20.02 -36.70 28.89
N ALA A 27 20.82 -36.55 27.83
CA ALA A 27 21.98 -37.38 27.48
C ALA A 27 21.59 -38.80 27.03
N ALA A 28 21.66 -39.06 25.72
CA ALA A 28 21.84 -40.39 25.15
C ALA A 28 22.70 -40.29 23.89
N ILE A 29 23.90 -40.85 23.99
CA ILE A 29 24.87 -41.12 22.94
C ILE A 29 24.48 -42.45 22.31
N CYS A 30 24.42 -42.56 20.98
CA CYS A 30 24.72 -43.82 20.30
C CYS A 30 25.24 -43.64 18.87
N TRP A 31 26.12 -44.56 18.50
CA TRP A 31 27.18 -44.51 17.49
C TRP A 31 26.78 -44.70 16.01
N TRP A 32 27.56 -44.03 15.14
CA TRP A 32 28.17 -44.45 13.86
C TRP A 32 27.38 -45.24 12.80
N ALA A 33 27.26 -44.65 11.60
CA ALA A 33 27.74 -45.27 10.36
C ALA A 33 27.95 -44.21 9.26
N ILE A 34 29.21 -44.14 8.79
CA ILE A 34 29.66 -43.38 7.62
C ILE A 34 29.25 -44.19 6.38
N CYS A 35 28.47 -43.58 5.49
CA CYS A 35 28.43 -43.95 4.08
C CYS A 35 28.72 -42.69 3.25
N LEU A 36 29.98 -42.60 2.82
CA LEU A 36 30.41 -41.67 1.79
C LEU A 36 29.74 -42.06 0.47
N VAL A 37 28.74 -41.29 0.04
CA VAL A 37 28.34 -41.24 -1.37
C VAL A 37 28.84 -39.92 -1.91
N LEU A 38 29.95 -39.99 -2.65
CA LEU A 38 30.44 -38.91 -3.49
C LEU A 38 29.39 -38.62 -4.57
N THR A 39 28.49 -37.69 -4.29
CA THR A 39 27.79 -36.93 -5.33
C THR A 39 28.39 -35.54 -5.32
N SER A 40 28.95 -35.14 -6.45
CA SER A 40 29.44 -33.81 -6.71
C SER A 40 28.27 -32.83 -6.71
N THR A 41 27.90 -32.32 -5.55
CA THR A 41 27.05 -31.13 -5.45
C THR A 41 27.95 -29.92 -5.63
N GLY A 42 28.07 -29.46 -6.87
CA GLY A 42 28.35 -28.04 -7.08
C GLY A 42 27.30 -27.22 -6.31
N PRO A 43 27.62 -26.01 -5.82
CA PRO A 43 26.61 -25.17 -5.21
C PRO A 43 25.48 -24.99 -6.22
N CYS A 44 24.33 -25.59 -5.92
CA CYS A 44 23.08 -25.27 -6.57
C CYS A 44 22.86 -23.80 -6.22
N LEU A 45 23.27 -22.91 -7.13
CA LEU A 45 22.77 -21.56 -7.15
C LEU A 45 21.26 -21.72 -7.18
N ALA A 46 20.61 -21.47 -6.04
CA ALA A 46 19.18 -21.25 -6.02
C ALA A 46 18.94 -20.24 -7.13
N GLN A 47 18.25 -20.67 -8.20
CA GLN A 47 17.74 -19.73 -9.17
C GLN A 47 16.98 -18.71 -8.34
N GLU A 48 17.42 -17.46 -8.36
CA GLU A 48 16.64 -16.37 -7.83
C GLU A 48 15.27 -16.49 -8.48
N GLU A 49 14.27 -16.95 -7.72
CA GLU A 49 12.89 -16.91 -8.15
C GLU A 49 12.58 -15.42 -8.32
N LYS A 50 12.70 -14.98 -9.57
CA LYS A 50 12.28 -13.66 -10.01
C LYS A 50 10.81 -13.52 -9.65
N TYR A 51 10.49 -12.40 -8.99
CA TYR A 51 9.15 -12.14 -8.49
C TYR A 51 8.15 -12.20 -9.66
N ALA A 52 7.01 -12.85 -9.42
CA ALA A 52 5.91 -12.91 -10.36
C ALA A 52 4.76 -12.05 -9.80
N PRO A 53 3.99 -11.35 -10.65
CA PRO A 53 2.82 -10.61 -10.20
C PRO A 53 1.89 -11.52 -9.40
N LEU A 54 1.21 -10.95 -8.39
CA LEU A 54 0.14 -11.60 -7.62
C LEU A 54 -0.80 -12.34 -8.59
N THR A 55 -0.63 -13.65 -8.69
CA THR A 55 -1.31 -14.56 -9.59
C THR A 55 -1.59 -15.85 -8.83
N GLY A 56 -2.61 -16.57 -9.27
CA GLY A 56 -3.05 -17.80 -8.63
C GLY A 56 -3.79 -18.68 -9.63
N PRO A 57 -4.08 -19.94 -9.27
CA PRO A 57 -4.86 -20.81 -10.11
C PRO A 57 -6.23 -20.20 -10.41
N THR A 58 -6.70 -20.38 -11.64
CA THR A 58 -7.99 -19.87 -12.07
C THR A 58 -9.13 -20.71 -11.51
N VAL A 59 -10.13 -20.03 -10.94
CA VAL A 59 -11.36 -20.64 -10.43
C VAL A 59 -12.58 -19.97 -11.06
N GLU A 60 -13.62 -20.75 -11.29
CA GLU A 60 -14.96 -20.20 -11.46
C GLU A 60 -15.60 -20.14 -10.06
N ILE A 61 -15.97 -18.93 -9.63
CA ILE A 61 -16.47 -18.68 -8.29
C ILE A 61 -17.79 -17.92 -8.34
N GLU A 62 -18.73 -18.33 -7.49
CA GLU A 62 -19.95 -17.62 -7.17
C GLU A 62 -19.97 -17.27 -5.69
N PHE A 63 -20.21 -16.00 -5.34
CA PHE A 63 -20.20 -15.52 -3.96
C PHE A 63 -21.23 -14.41 -3.74
N ARG A 64 -21.58 -14.19 -2.46
CA ARG A 64 -22.47 -13.09 -2.07
C ARG A 64 -21.73 -11.75 -2.15
N ALA A 65 -22.25 -10.81 -2.93
CA ALA A 65 -21.76 -9.44 -3.00
C ALA A 65 -22.88 -8.44 -2.64
N PRO A 66 -22.55 -7.17 -2.32
CA PRO A 66 -23.56 -6.15 -2.08
C PRO A 66 -24.51 -6.00 -3.28
N GLY A 67 -25.82 -6.18 -3.07
CA GLY A 67 -26.86 -6.03 -4.08
C GLY A 67 -27.27 -7.32 -4.79
N SER A 68 -26.34 -8.21 -5.14
CA SER A 68 -26.63 -9.51 -5.76
C SER A 68 -25.47 -10.50 -5.62
N ASN A 69 -25.75 -11.79 -5.85
CA ASN A 69 -24.68 -12.78 -6.04
C ASN A 69 -23.84 -12.41 -7.27
N ARG A 70 -22.52 -12.63 -7.18
CA ARG A 70 -21.57 -12.42 -8.28
C ARG A 70 -20.98 -13.76 -8.69
N ARG A 71 -21.03 -14.07 -9.99
CA ARG A 71 -20.35 -15.23 -10.59
C ARG A 71 -19.31 -14.74 -11.59
N THR A 72 -18.07 -15.22 -11.47
CA THR A 72 -16.97 -14.80 -12.35
C THR A 72 -15.86 -15.85 -12.39
N VAL A 73 -15.02 -15.75 -13.41
CA VAL A 73 -13.68 -16.34 -13.41
C VAL A 73 -12.76 -15.42 -12.61
N ALA A 74 -11.99 -15.98 -11.67
CA ALA A 74 -11.09 -15.24 -10.78
C ALA A 74 -9.78 -16.01 -10.58
N GLU A 75 -8.74 -15.32 -10.11
CA GLU A 75 -7.52 -15.98 -9.62
C GLU A 75 -7.64 -16.19 -8.11
N GLU A 76 -7.47 -17.43 -7.65
CA GLU A 76 -7.38 -17.73 -6.22
C GLU A 76 -5.98 -17.39 -5.71
N ILE A 77 -5.84 -16.23 -5.07
CA ILE A 77 -4.56 -15.73 -4.55
C ILE A 77 -4.14 -16.50 -3.30
N ALA A 78 -5.10 -16.80 -2.42
CA ALA A 78 -4.85 -17.60 -1.23
C ALA A 78 -6.11 -18.34 -0.77
N LYS A 79 -5.90 -19.48 -0.14
CA LYS A 79 -6.93 -20.29 0.52
C LYS A 79 -6.49 -20.61 1.94
N TYR A 80 -7.38 -20.39 2.89
CA TYR A 80 -7.09 -20.56 4.32
C TYR A 80 -7.79 -21.81 4.89
N GLY A 81 -7.31 -22.27 6.06
CA GLY A 81 -7.76 -23.51 6.68
C GLY A 81 -9.22 -23.51 7.14
N ASP A 82 -9.80 -22.33 7.37
CA ASP A 82 -11.21 -22.13 7.71
C ASP A 82 -12.14 -22.13 6.48
N GLY A 83 -11.59 -22.30 5.27
CA GLY A 83 -12.31 -22.29 4.02
C GLY A 83 -12.49 -20.90 3.39
N SER A 84 -12.03 -19.85 4.06
CA SER A 84 -11.98 -18.51 3.47
C SER A 84 -10.98 -18.45 2.31
N ARG A 85 -11.24 -17.53 1.38
CA ARG A 85 -10.46 -17.36 0.15
C ARG A 85 -10.18 -15.89 -0.12
N LEU A 86 -8.97 -15.62 -0.59
CA LEU A 86 -8.63 -14.34 -1.21
C LEU A 86 -8.65 -14.55 -2.72
N VAL A 87 -9.53 -13.85 -3.43
CA VAL A 87 -9.64 -13.96 -4.89
C VAL A 87 -9.45 -12.60 -5.57
N LEU A 88 -8.77 -12.61 -6.71
CA LEU A 88 -8.61 -11.44 -7.59
C LEU A 88 -9.58 -11.56 -8.76
N THR A 89 -10.50 -10.61 -8.87
CA THR A 89 -11.50 -10.58 -9.94
C THR A 89 -11.02 -9.79 -11.17
N PRO A 90 -11.64 -9.97 -12.36
CA PRO A 90 -11.22 -9.32 -13.60
C PRO A 90 -11.17 -7.78 -13.57
N ASP A 91 -11.93 -7.16 -12.67
CA ASP A 91 -11.92 -5.72 -12.39
C ASP A 91 -10.70 -5.25 -11.56
N GLY A 92 -9.80 -6.16 -11.19
CA GLY A 92 -8.62 -5.89 -10.37
C GLY A 92 -8.92 -5.79 -8.86
N GLN A 93 -10.14 -6.12 -8.43
CA GLN A 93 -10.53 -6.10 -7.03
C GLN A 93 -10.09 -7.39 -6.31
N LEU A 94 -9.55 -7.22 -5.10
CA LEU A 94 -9.27 -8.31 -4.17
C LEU A 94 -10.47 -8.49 -3.24
N TRP A 95 -11.02 -9.69 -3.24
CA TRP A 95 -12.14 -10.09 -2.39
C TRP A 95 -11.66 -11.03 -1.29
N THR A 96 -11.87 -10.61 -0.04
CA THR A 96 -11.68 -11.43 1.15
C THR A 96 -13.00 -12.13 1.44
N LEU A 97 -13.16 -13.37 0.98
CA LEU A 97 -14.43 -14.12 1.06
C LEU A 97 -14.37 -15.13 2.20
N MET A 98 -15.32 -15.03 3.12
CA MET A 98 -15.54 -16.02 4.16
C MET A 98 -16.16 -17.29 3.58
N ALA A 99 -15.97 -18.42 4.24
CA ALA A 99 -16.44 -19.72 3.75
C ALA A 99 -17.96 -19.74 3.50
N ASP A 100 -18.74 -19.02 4.30
CA ASP A 100 -20.20 -18.93 4.20
C ASP A 100 -20.68 -17.93 3.14
N GLU A 101 -19.81 -17.02 2.66
CA GLU A 101 -20.09 -16.10 1.55
C GLU A 101 -19.91 -16.76 0.17
N ILE A 102 -19.15 -17.85 0.12
CA ILE A 102 -18.85 -18.60 -1.11
C ILE A 102 -19.99 -19.60 -1.38
N LEU A 103 -20.67 -19.41 -2.51
CA LEU A 103 -21.78 -20.27 -2.95
C LEU A 103 -21.28 -21.45 -3.79
N SER A 104 -20.28 -21.22 -4.64
CA SER A 104 -19.55 -22.26 -5.36
C SER A 104 -18.15 -21.78 -5.72
N CYS A 105 -17.17 -22.68 -5.77
CA CYS A 105 -15.82 -22.37 -6.23
C CYS A 105 -15.16 -23.64 -6.78
N GLN A 106 -14.89 -23.67 -8.08
CA GLN A 106 -14.31 -24.83 -8.76
C GLN A 106 -13.11 -24.42 -9.62
N PRO A 107 -12.03 -25.22 -9.68
CA PRO A 107 -10.95 -24.99 -10.64
C PRO A 107 -11.51 -24.95 -12.06
N THR A 108 -10.99 -24.05 -12.89
CA THR A 108 -11.42 -23.92 -14.29
C THR A 108 -10.24 -23.76 -15.22
N GLN A 109 -10.43 -24.14 -16.48
CA GLN A 109 -9.49 -23.90 -17.59
C GLN A 109 -9.89 -22.65 -18.41
N ALA A 110 -10.94 -21.94 -18.00
CA ALA A 110 -11.29 -20.67 -18.62
C ALA A 110 -10.18 -19.65 -18.42
N ASP A 111 -9.89 -18.85 -19.46
CA ASP A 111 -8.90 -17.80 -19.39
C ASP A 111 -9.32 -16.73 -18.38
N PHE A 112 -8.47 -16.42 -17.41
CA PHE A 112 -8.58 -15.18 -16.65
C PHE A 112 -8.15 -14.01 -17.53
N ARG A 113 -9.04 -13.03 -17.74
CA ARG A 113 -8.75 -11.84 -18.56
C ARG A 113 -9.06 -10.59 -17.75
N PRO A 114 -8.04 -9.74 -17.47
CA PRO A 114 -8.28 -8.40 -16.95
C PRO A 114 -9.31 -7.64 -17.80
N MET A 115 -10.20 -6.92 -17.13
CA MET A 115 -11.18 -6.09 -17.81
C MET A 115 -10.50 -4.98 -18.61
N SER A 116 -11.06 -4.68 -19.79
CA SER A 116 -10.71 -3.48 -20.52
C SER A 116 -11.21 -2.23 -19.77
N ALA A 117 -10.68 -1.07 -20.15
CA ALA A 117 -11.13 0.21 -19.61
C ALA A 117 -12.64 0.46 -19.80
N GLU A 118 -13.19 0.02 -20.94
CA GLU A 118 -14.61 0.13 -21.26
C GLU A 118 -15.47 -0.77 -20.38
N GLN A 119 -15.02 -2.01 -20.15
CA GLN A 119 -15.71 -2.97 -19.28
C GLN A 119 -15.71 -2.47 -17.83
N MET A 120 -14.57 -2.01 -17.35
CA MET A 120 -14.42 -1.43 -16.02
C MET A 120 -15.32 -0.19 -15.83
N TYR A 121 -15.37 0.70 -16.82
CA TYR A 121 -16.30 1.84 -16.77
C TYR A 121 -17.77 1.41 -16.76
N ALA A 122 -18.15 0.44 -17.58
CA ALA A 122 -19.52 -0.06 -17.63
C ALA A 122 -19.94 -0.62 -16.26
N GLU A 123 -19.08 -1.39 -15.60
CA GLU A 123 -19.34 -1.93 -14.27
C GLU A 123 -19.44 -0.82 -13.20
N PHE A 124 -18.56 0.18 -13.24
CA PHE A 124 -18.56 1.25 -12.24
C PHE A 124 -19.72 2.23 -12.42
N ARG A 125 -20.12 2.50 -13.65
CA ARG A 125 -21.24 3.39 -13.95
C ARG A 125 -22.51 2.95 -13.23
N ASP A 126 -22.73 1.65 -13.13
CA ASP A 126 -23.93 1.09 -12.50
C ASP A 126 -23.86 1.17 -10.95
N GLN A 127 -22.67 1.36 -10.38
CA GLN A 127 -22.42 1.53 -8.94
C GLN A 127 -22.36 3.01 -8.50
N LEU A 128 -22.25 3.94 -9.45
CA LEU A 128 -22.07 5.37 -9.20
C LEU A 128 -23.35 6.16 -9.53
N PRO A 129 -23.56 7.34 -8.91
CA PRO A 129 -24.66 8.22 -9.27
C PRO A 129 -24.68 8.59 -10.76
N ALA A 130 -25.81 9.08 -11.27
CA ALA A 130 -25.88 9.60 -12.64
C ALA A 130 -24.91 10.79 -12.84
N GLY A 131 -24.41 10.94 -14.08
CA GLY A 131 -23.56 12.08 -14.49
C GLY A 131 -22.06 11.81 -14.53
N PHE A 132 -21.62 10.57 -14.26
CA PHE A 132 -20.23 10.18 -14.44
C PHE A 132 -19.87 9.88 -15.90
N GLN A 133 -18.71 10.37 -16.30
CA GLN A 133 -18.05 10.15 -17.58
C GLN A 133 -16.75 9.38 -17.37
N VAL A 134 -16.13 8.94 -18.46
CA VAL A 134 -14.83 8.25 -18.43
C VAL A 134 -13.78 9.01 -19.22
N HIS A 135 -12.59 9.12 -18.65
CA HIS A 135 -11.39 9.56 -19.34
C HIS A 135 -10.35 8.44 -19.25
N LYS A 136 -9.88 7.97 -20.40
CA LYS A 136 -8.89 6.90 -20.51
C LYS A 136 -7.53 7.47 -20.88
N THR A 137 -6.49 6.87 -20.32
CA THR A 137 -5.09 7.15 -20.64
C THR A 137 -4.41 5.83 -21.05
N LYS A 138 -3.07 5.77 -21.04
CA LYS A 138 -2.35 4.53 -21.39
C LYS A 138 -2.55 3.49 -20.28
N HIS A 139 -2.45 3.90 -19.02
CA HIS A 139 -2.51 3.01 -17.86
C HIS A 139 -3.75 3.23 -16.99
N TYR A 140 -4.40 4.40 -17.04
CA TYR A 140 -5.50 4.76 -16.13
C TYR A 140 -6.88 4.82 -16.78
N VAL A 141 -7.90 4.49 -15.96
CA VAL A 141 -9.32 4.70 -16.23
C VAL A 141 -9.88 5.63 -15.17
N ILE A 142 -10.16 6.85 -15.57
CA ILE A 142 -10.66 7.89 -14.67
C ILE A 142 -12.16 8.03 -14.86
N VAL A 143 -12.93 7.64 -13.85
CA VAL A 143 -14.38 7.80 -13.81
C VAL A 143 -14.70 9.06 -13.01
N TYR A 144 -15.33 10.04 -13.64
CA TYR A 144 -15.46 11.38 -13.06
C TYR A 144 -16.81 12.02 -13.32
N ASN A 145 -17.30 12.85 -12.39
CA ASN A 145 -18.45 13.73 -12.61
C ASN A 145 -18.07 15.23 -12.53
N THR A 146 -16.76 15.53 -12.60
CA THR A 146 -16.22 16.89 -12.71
C THR A 146 -16.06 17.36 -14.17
N SER A 147 -15.37 18.49 -14.39
CA SER A 147 -15.04 18.99 -15.71
C SER A 147 -14.12 18.03 -16.49
N PRO A 148 -14.36 17.81 -17.80
CA PRO A 148 -13.45 17.03 -18.64
C PRO A 148 -12.02 17.58 -18.70
N VAL A 149 -11.85 18.89 -18.48
CA VAL A 149 -10.53 19.53 -18.43
C VAL A 149 -9.75 19.04 -17.21
N TYR A 150 -10.39 18.99 -16.04
CA TYR A 150 -9.76 18.50 -14.82
C TYR A 150 -9.45 17.00 -14.90
N ALA A 151 -10.38 16.19 -15.42
CA ALA A 151 -10.15 14.76 -15.60
C ALA A 151 -8.94 14.46 -16.50
N ARG A 152 -8.77 15.22 -17.59
CA ARG A 152 -7.56 15.14 -18.44
C ARG A 152 -6.30 15.54 -17.69
N TRP A 153 -6.35 16.65 -16.94
CA TRP A 153 -5.21 17.09 -16.13
C TRP A 153 -4.78 16.03 -15.10
N ALA A 154 -5.73 15.40 -14.41
CA ALA A 154 -5.46 14.32 -13.46
C ALA A 154 -4.83 13.10 -14.16
N GLY A 155 -5.34 12.73 -15.34
CA GLY A 155 -4.75 11.66 -16.16
C GLY A 155 -3.32 11.96 -16.59
N GLU A 156 -3.04 13.17 -17.06
CA GLU A 156 -1.68 13.61 -17.40
C GLU A 156 -0.74 13.59 -16.19
N LEU A 157 -1.23 13.99 -15.01
CA LEU A 157 -0.50 13.93 -13.74
C LEU A 157 -0.12 12.48 -13.39
N PHE A 158 -1.10 11.57 -13.40
CA PHE A 158 -0.87 10.15 -13.09
C PHE A 158 0.06 9.47 -14.09
N GLU A 159 -0.07 9.74 -15.39
CA GLU A 159 0.83 9.21 -16.41
C GLU A 159 2.27 9.73 -16.27
N ARG A 160 2.44 10.99 -15.85
CA ARG A 160 3.77 11.55 -15.54
C ARG A 160 4.38 10.88 -14.31
N LEU A 161 3.59 10.66 -13.26
CA LEU A 161 4.01 9.95 -12.06
C LEU A 161 4.42 8.52 -12.40
N HIS A 162 3.59 7.77 -13.14
CA HIS A 162 3.87 6.41 -13.59
C HIS A 162 5.23 6.33 -14.28
N ARG A 163 5.45 7.13 -15.35
CA ARG A 163 6.75 7.14 -16.03
C ARG A 163 7.92 7.48 -15.11
N GLY A 164 7.77 8.50 -14.27
CA GLY A 164 8.82 8.90 -13.34
C GLY A 164 9.13 7.83 -12.29
N PHE A 165 8.12 7.09 -11.85
CA PHE A 165 8.25 5.99 -10.89
C PHE A 165 9.04 4.84 -11.50
N TYR A 166 8.64 4.30 -12.66
CA TYR A 166 9.37 3.21 -13.31
C TYR A 166 10.81 3.61 -13.68
N ASN A 167 11.00 4.81 -14.24
CA ASN A 167 12.33 5.33 -14.57
C ASN A 167 13.24 5.45 -13.33
N TYR A 168 12.68 5.68 -12.14
CA TYR A 168 13.47 5.78 -10.91
C TYR A 168 14.05 4.42 -10.48
N TRP A 169 13.35 3.33 -10.77
CA TRP A 169 13.72 1.97 -10.38
C TRP A 169 14.46 1.20 -11.48
N ASP A 170 14.49 1.69 -12.73
CA ASP A 170 15.08 1.01 -13.90
C ASP A 170 16.56 0.61 -13.72
N ASP A 171 17.36 1.46 -13.06
CA ASP A 171 18.78 1.22 -12.77
C ASP A 171 19.04 0.60 -11.38
N ARG A 172 17.98 0.15 -10.68
CA ARG A 172 18.06 -0.40 -9.31
C ARG A 172 17.83 -1.90 -9.30
N ASP A 173 18.25 -2.54 -8.21
CA ASP A 173 18.12 -3.99 -8.05
C ASP A 173 16.72 -4.38 -7.53
N VAL A 174 15.68 -3.76 -8.09
CA VAL A 174 14.27 -4.00 -7.74
C VAL A 174 13.50 -4.22 -9.03
N GLU A 175 12.93 -5.41 -9.18
CA GLU A 175 12.15 -5.75 -10.37
C GLU A 175 10.73 -5.20 -10.27
N LEU A 176 10.38 -4.30 -11.18
CA LEU A 176 9.02 -3.81 -11.35
C LEU A 176 8.37 -4.45 -12.56
N HIS A 177 7.05 -4.64 -12.49
CA HIS A 177 6.23 -5.11 -13.60
C HIS A 177 5.22 -4.06 -14.03
N GLU A 178 4.85 -4.05 -15.30
CA GLU A 178 3.74 -3.22 -15.77
C GLU A 178 2.40 -3.69 -15.14
N PRO A 179 1.47 -2.78 -14.83
CA PRO A 179 0.19 -3.14 -14.25
C PRO A 179 -0.60 -4.09 -15.17
N ARG A 180 -1.08 -5.21 -14.62
CA ARG A 180 -1.90 -6.19 -15.35
C ARG A 180 -3.29 -5.66 -15.71
N PHE A 181 -3.78 -4.66 -14.96
CA PHE A 181 -5.11 -4.09 -15.07
C PHE A 181 -4.97 -2.59 -15.36
N PRO A 182 -5.92 -1.99 -16.10
CA PRO A 182 -6.06 -0.54 -16.10
C PRO A 182 -6.24 -0.05 -14.66
N LEU A 183 -5.54 1.03 -14.29
CA LEU A 183 -5.53 1.59 -12.95
C LEU A 183 -6.75 2.51 -12.74
N PRO A 184 -7.70 2.15 -11.86
CA PRO A 184 -8.92 2.93 -11.71
C PRO A 184 -8.74 4.13 -10.79
N ALA A 185 -9.32 5.26 -11.18
CA ALA A 185 -9.48 6.43 -10.33
C ALA A 185 -10.90 6.99 -10.43
N VAL A 186 -11.47 7.41 -9.30
CA VAL A 186 -12.78 8.05 -9.21
C VAL A 186 -12.60 9.49 -8.77
N VAL A 187 -13.05 10.45 -9.59
CA VAL A 187 -12.88 11.89 -9.34
C VAL A 187 -14.24 12.57 -9.25
N PHE A 188 -14.62 12.91 -8.03
CA PHE A 188 -15.86 13.62 -7.73
C PHE A 188 -15.73 15.11 -8.07
N SER A 189 -16.84 15.79 -8.37
CA SER A 189 -16.87 17.22 -8.70
C SER A 189 -16.68 18.13 -7.49
N ASN A 190 -16.96 17.64 -6.29
CA ASN A 190 -16.84 18.41 -5.06
C ASN A 190 -16.68 17.51 -3.83
N LYS A 191 -16.21 18.11 -2.74
CA LYS A 191 -15.98 17.44 -1.45
C LYS A 191 -17.25 16.75 -0.91
N GLN A 192 -18.43 17.36 -1.08
CA GLN A 192 -19.67 16.80 -0.53
C GLN A 192 -20.02 15.44 -1.16
N SER A 193 -20.01 15.35 -2.49
CA SER A 193 -20.26 14.10 -3.22
C SER A 193 -19.20 13.04 -2.94
N TYR A 194 -17.93 13.45 -2.82
CA TYR A 194 -16.84 12.58 -2.37
C TYR A 194 -17.12 12.01 -0.97
N LEU A 195 -17.50 12.83 0.01
CA LEU A 195 -17.77 12.36 1.37
C LEU A 195 -18.95 11.37 1.44
N GLN A 196 -19.98 11.58 0.62
CA GLN A 196 -21.12 10.65 0.56
C GLN A 196 -20.71 9.25 0.10
N TYR A 197 -19.75 9.17 -0.82
CA TYR A 197 -19.18 7.90 -1.29
C TYR A 197 -18.18 7.35 -0.26
N ALA A 198 -17.18 8.15 0.11
CA ALA A 198 -16.04 7.75 0.93
C ALA A 198 -16.46 7.27 2.33
N ARG A 199 -17.47 7.88 2.97
CA ARG A 199 -17.96 7.44 4.28
C ARG A 199 -18.46 5.99 4.30
N ARG A 200 -18.92 5.48 3.16
CA ARG A 200 -19.38 4.07 3.04
C ARG A 200 -18.20 3.09 2.99
N GLU A 201 -17.03 3.53 2.52
CA GLU A 201 -15.85 2.69 2.38
C GLU A 201 -14.90 2.80 3.58
N ILE A 202 -14.63 4.03 4.04
CA ILE A 202 -13.58 4.32 5.05
C ILE A 202 -14.13 5.02 6.30
N GLY A 203 -15.46 5.16 6.43
CA GLY A 203 -16.09 5.78 7.60
C GLY A 203 -15.75 7.26 7.77
N ASP A 204 -15.73 7.72 9.02
CA ASP A 204 -15.53 9.14 9.37
C ASP A 204 -14.13 9.67 9.05
N ALA A 205 -13.14 8.79 8.83
CA ALA A 205 -11.80 9.17 8.39
C ALA A 205 -11.83 9.96 7.05
N ALA A 206 -12.87 9.74 6.23
CA ALA A 206 -13.06 10.44 4.96
C ALA A 206 -13.06 11.97 5.09
N GLU A 207 -13.50 12.54 6.23
CA GLU A 207 -13.62 13.99 6.40
C GLU A 207 -12.28 14.73 6.38
N ALA A 208 -11.24 14.05 6.88
CA ALA A 208 -9.88 14.57 6.98
C ALA A 208 -9.06 14.34 5.71
N MET A 209 -9.54 13.48 4.79
CA MET A 209 -8.80 13.05 3.61
C MET A 209 -9.29 13.76 2.34
N ILE A 210 -8.35 14.22 1.52
CA ILE A 210 -8.63 14.85 0.22
C ILE A 210 -8.79 13.79 -0.89
N GLY A 211 -8.18 12.62 -0.68
CA GLY A 211 -8.38 11.41 -1.44
C GLY A 211 -7.79 10.23 -0.68
N TYR A 212 -8.02 9.02 -1.17
CA TYR A 212 -7.45 7.79 -0.63
C TYR A 212 -7.28 6.74 -1.73
N TYR A 213 -6.30 5.86 -1.56
CA TYR A 213 -6.18 4.61 -2.29
C TYR A 213 -6.78 3.45 -1.49
N ASN A 214 -7.62 2.64 -2.14
CA ASN A 214 -8.24 1.47 -1.53
C ASN A 214 -7.57 0.18 -2.04
N MET A 215 -6.81 -0.48 -1.17
CA MET A 215 -6.10 -1.73 -1.47
C MET A 215 -7.02 -2.90 -1.84
N LYS A 216 -8.32 -2.88 -1.53
CA LYS A 216 -9.26 -3.94 -1.95
C LYS A 216 -9.77 -3.67 -3.35
N THR A 217 -10.28 -2.47 -3.63
CA THR A 217 -10.86 -2.13 -4.94
C THR A 217 -9.83 -1.72 -5.98
N ASN A 218 -8.58 -1.48 -5.55
CA ASN A 218 -7.49 -0.91 -6.35
C ASN A 218 -7.73 0.52 -6.83
N ARG A 219 -8.65 1.27 -6.21
CA ARG A 219 -9.12 2.58 -6.69
C ARG A 219 -8.46 3.71 -5.94
N ILE A 220 -8.04 4.74 -6.67
CA ILE A 220 -7.85 6.07 -6.11
C ILE A 220 -9.22 6.75 -6.10
N VAL A 221 -9.60 7.35 -4.99
CA VAL A 221 -10.84 8.13 -4.87
C VAL A 221 -10.48 9.53 -4.41
N SER A 222 -10.90 10.55 -5.16
CA SER A 222 -10.60 11.97 -4.88
C SER A 222 -11.71 12.87 -5.41
N TYR A 223 -11.55 14.19 -5.26
CA TYR A 223 -12.44 15.17 -5.89
C TYR A 223 -11.67 16.29 -6.57
N ASP A 224 -12.39 17.08 -7.36
CA ASP A 224 -11.84 18.22 -8.07
C ASP A 224 -11.35 19.30 -7.09
N LEU A 225 -10.03 19.48 -7.05
CA LEU A 225 -9.37 20.41 -6.16
C LEU A 225 -9.53 21.87 -6.59
N THR A 226 -9.88 22.13 -7.84
CA THR A 226 -10.16 23.49 -8.30
C THR A 226 -11.49 24.00 -7.73
N GLY A 227 -12.41 23.12 -7.37
CA GLY A 227 -13.64 23.49 -6.67
C GLY A 227 -13.47 23.78 -5.17
N VAL A 228 -12.27 23.65 -4.61
CA VAL A 228 -12.01 23.91 -3.18
C VAL A 228 -12.02 25.41 -2.92
N ASP A 229 -12.84 25.83 -1.97
CA ASP A 229 -12.94 27.23 -1.53
C ASP A 229 -11.56 27.81 -1.23
N GLY A 230 -11.25 28.95 -1.88
CA GLY A 230 -9.98 29.67 -1.71
C GLY A 230 -8.86 29.26 -2.67
N LEU A 231 -8.99 28.17 -3.44
CA LEU A 231 -7.98 27.79 -4.45
C LEU A 231 -8.21 28.47 -5.81
N VAL A 232 -9.47 28.74 -6.18
CA VAL A 232 -9.80 29.45 -7.42
C VAL A 232 -10.05 30.93 -7.15
N PRO A 233 -9.34 31.85 -7.82
CA PRO A 233 -9.64 33.29 -7.77
C PRO A 233 -11.10 33.56 -8.17
N GLN A 234 -11.79 34.45 -7.45
CA GLN A 234 -13.17 34.81 -7.78
C GLN A 234 -13.30 35.24 -9.25
N GLY A 235 -14.15 34.55 -10.01
CA GLY A 235 -14.41 34.81 -11.43
C GLY A 235 -13.55 34.04 -12.44
N ALA A 236 -12.55 33.26 -12.00
CA ALA A 236 -11.78 32.43 -12.92
C ALA A 236 -12.57 31.18 -13.35
N ARG A 237 -12.84 31.06 -14.66
CA ARG A 237 -13.38 29.82 -15.24
C ARG A 237 -12.24 28.82 -15.44
N VAL A 238 -12.37 27.62 -14.87
CA VAL A 238 -11.46 26.50 -15.14
C VAL A 238 -11.68 26.03 -16.58
N SER A 239 -10.94 26.63 -17.51
CA SER A 239 -11.13 26.47 -18.95
C SER A 239 -9.99 25.72 -19.64
N SER A 240 -8.84 25.57 -18.98
CA SER A 240 -7.66 24.89 -19.56
C SER A 240 -6.75 24.30 -18.50
N SER A 241 -5.95 23.29 -18.87
CA SER A 241 -4.93 22.69 -18.00
C SER A 241 -3.89 23.70 -17.50
N ARG A 242 -3.63 24.77 -18.26
CA ARG A 242 -2.73 25.85 -17.83
C ARG A 242 -3.29 26.60 -16.62
N VAL A 243 -4.59 26.90 -16.64
CA VAL A 243 -5.27 27.57 -15.52
C VAL A 243 -5.29 26.65 -14.30
N ILE A 244 -5.53 25.34 -14.49
CA ILE A 244 -5.44 24.34 -13.41
C ILE A 244 -4.04 24.32 -12.80
N ASN A 245 -2.98 24.24 -13.62
CA ASN A 245 -1.61 24.28 -13.13
C ASN A 245 -1.32 25.56 -12.35
N GLN A 246 -1.83 26.71 -12.79
CA GLN A 246 -1.65 27.98 -12.08
C GLN A 246 -2.35 27.96 -10.70
N ILE A 247 -3.59 27.50 -10.64
CA ILE A 247 -4.36 27.34 -9.38
C ILE A 247 -3.63 26.40 -8.43
N LEU A 248 -3.17 25.26 -8.96
CA LEU A 248 -2.62 24.17 -8.18
C LEU A 248 -1.13 24.32 -7.83
N SER A 249 -0.44 25.31 -8.41
CA SER A 249 0.93 25.71 -8.03
C SER A 249 0.96 26.69 -6.84
N THR A 250 -0.18 27.00 -6.23
CA THR A 250 -0.22 27.79 -5.00
C THR A 250 0.23 26.92 -3.82
N PRO A 251 0.94 27.44 -2.80
CA PRO A 251 1.46 26.62 -1.69
C PRO A 251 0.41 25.84 -0.90
N GLN A 252 -0.85 26.30 -0.93
CA GLN A 252 -1.98 25.61 -0.31
C GLN A 252 -2.43 24.42 -1.16
N ALA A 253 -2.57 24.62 -2.47
CA ALA A 253 -2.94 23.57 -3.40
C ALA A 253 -1.82 22.56 -3.67
N GLU A 254 -0.56 22.96 -3.62
CA GLU A 254 0.60 22.07 -3.78
C GLU A 254 0.54 20.91 -2.78
N ARG A 255 0.09 21.15 -1.53
CA ARG A 255 -0.10 20.09 -0.53
C ARG A 255 -1.24 19.15 -0.90
N THR A 256 -2.34 19.72 -1.37
CA THR A 256 -3.53 18.96 -1.81
C THR A 256 -3.21 18.07 -3.01
N VAL A 257 -2.41 18.57 -3.97
CA VAL A 257 -1.91 17.79 -5.10
C VAL A 257 -0.92 16.72 -4.63
N ALA A 258 -0.02 17.05 -3.70
CA ALA A 258 0.89 16.07 -3.12
C ALA A 258 0.11 14.89 -2.51
N THR A 259 -1.01 15.12 -1.84
CA THR A 259 -1.88 14.04 -1.36
C THR A 259 -2.45 13.18 -2.49
N ILE A 260 -2.95 13.76 -3.58
CA ILE A 260 -3.45 12.95 -4.72
C ILE A 260 -2.32 12.10 -5.34
N VAL A 261 -1.12 12.65 -5.40
CA VAL A 261 0.07 11.96 -5.90
C VAL A 261 0.48 10.85 -4.95
N HIS A 262 0.43 11.11 -3.64
CA HIS A 262 0.70 10.13 -2.59
C HIS A 262 -0.17 8.88 -2.76
N GLU A 263 -1.48 9.06 -2.93
CA GLU A 263 -2.40 7.93 -3.19
C GLU A 263 -2.07 7.20 -4.50
N ALA A 264 -1.66 7.94 -5.53
CA ALA A 264 -1.25 7.35 -6.80
C ALA A 264 0.08 6.59 -6.70
N VAL A 265 1.00 7.01 -5.82
CA VAL A 265 2.23 6.25 -5.52
C VAL A 265 1.87 4.91 -4.89
N HIS A 266 0.95 4.88 -3.92
CA HIS A 266 0.47 3.60 -3.37
C HIS A 266 -0.08 2.71 -4.48
N GLN A 267 -0.98 3.23 -5.32
CA GLN A 267 -1.54 2.45 -6.42
C GLN A 267 -0.45 1.87 -7.32
N ILE A 268 0.52 2.67 -7.77
CA ILE A 268 1.60 2.18 -8.64
C ILE A 268 2.51 1.18 -7.89
N ALA A 269 2.90 1.45 -6.65
CA ALA A 269 3.75 0.57 -5.86
C ALA A 269 3.13 -0.83 -5.69
N TYR A 270 1.82 -0.89 -5.44
CA TYR A 270 1.08 -2.13 -5.29
C TYR A 270 0.83 -2.89 -6.61
N ASN A 271 0.69 -2.18 -7.74
CA ASN A 271 0.43 -2.81 -9.03
C ASN A 271 1.72 -3.12 -9.82
N SER A 272 2.85 -2.57 -9.40
CA SER A 272 4.17 -2.82 -9.99
C SER A 272 4.92 -3.97 -9.34
N GLY A 273 4.46 -4.46 -8.17
CA GLY A 273 5.14 -5.50 -7.41
C GLY A 273 6.11 -4.98 -6.34
N LEU A 274 6.33 -3.66 -6.26
CA LEU A 274 7.16 -3.06 -5.22
C LEU A 274 6.61 -3.36 -3.81
N GLN A 275 5.29 -3.36 -3.68
CA GLN A 275 4.58 -3.73 -2.46
C GLN A 275 3.45 -4.71 -2.79
N VAL A 276 3.10 -5.58 -1.84
CA VAL A 276 2.04 -6.59 -2.04
C VAL A 276 0.73 -6.11 -1.44
N ARG A 277 -0.36 -6.06 -2.23
CA ARG A 277 -1.68 -5.67 -1.71
C ARG A 277 -2.13 -6.64 -0.62
N LEU A 278 -2.66 -6.08 0.46
CA LEU A 278 -3.16 -6.77 1.65
C LEU A 278 -2.11 -7.59 2.43
N ALA A 279 -0.84 -7.55 2.06
CA ALA A 279 0.23 -8.09 2.89
C ALA A 279 0.60 -7.10 4.02
N ASP A 280 1.28 -7.60 5.04
CA ASP A 280 1.75 -6.83 6.20
C ASP A 280 2.97 -5.96 5.89
N ASN A 281 2.83 -5.08 4.89
CA ASN A 281 3.85 -4.10 4.55
C ASN A 281 4.02 -3.13 5.73
N PRO A 282 5.25 -2.88 6.23
CA PRO A 282 5.47 -1.92 7.31
C PRO A 282 4.93 -0.54 6.93
N VAL A 283 4.03 0.03 7.76
CA VAL A 283 3.36 1.29 7.41
C VAL A 283 4.37 2.43 7.27
N TRP A 284 5.42 2.46 8.09
CA TRP A 284 6.46 3.48 7.98
C TRP A 284 7.12 3.50 6.59
N LEU A 285 7.30 2.32 5.98
CA LEU A 285 7.92 2.20 4.67
C LEU A 285 6.94 2.60 3.58
N SER A 286 5.70 2.09 3.65
CA SER A 286 4.64 2.40 2.68
C SER A 286 4.41 3.90 2.57
N GLU A 287 4.22 4.55 3.72
CA GLU A 287 3.99 5.99 3.82
C GLU A 287 5.26 6.78 3.49
N GLY A 288 6.42 6.30 3.94
CA GLY A 288 7.71 6.93 3.64
C GLY A 288 8.03 6.94 2.15
N LEU A 289 7.72 5.86 1.42
CA LEU A 289 7.86 5.77 -0.03
C LEU A 289 6.89 6.74 -0.74
N ALA A 290 5.62 6.74 -0.33
CA ALA A 290 4.64 7.68 -0.87
C ALA A 290 5.10 9.13 -0.66
N MET A 291 5.54 9.50 0.55
CA MET A 291 6.08 10.83 0.85
C MET A 291 7.40 11.18 0.14
N TYR A 292 8.19 10.17 -0.23
CA TYR A 292 9.41 10.36 -1.02
C TYR A 292 9.11 10.73 -2.48
N PHE A 293 8.05 10.16 -3.05
CA PHE A 293 7.64 10.37 -4.44
C PHE A 293 6.57 11.48 -4.61
N GLU A 294 5.86 11.85 -3.54
CA GLU A 294 4.74 12.81 -3.61
C GLU A 294 5.14 14.26 -3.92
N SER A 295 6.40 14.62 -3.65
CA SER A 295 6.89 16.01 -3.76
C SER A 295 6.82 16.47 -5.22
N PRO A 296 5.85 17.32 -5.59
CA PRO A 296 5.55 17.54 -6.99
C PRO A 296 6.48 18.60 -7.58
N ASP A 297 7.11 18.31 -8.72
CA ASP A 297 7.72 19.35 -9.55
C ASP A 297 6.68 19.83 -10.58
N LEU A 298 5.72 20.62 -10.11
CA LEU A 298 4.66 21.20 -10.96
C LEU A 298 5.19 22.27 -11.93
N ARG A 299 6.38 22.81 -11.67
CA ARG A 299 6.97 23.92 -12.44
C ARG A 299 7.88 23.45 -13.57
N SER A 300 8.44 22.24 -13.45
CA SER A 300 9.24 21.62 -14.51
C SER A 300 8.38 21.22 -15.71
N ARG A 301 8.74 21.77 -16.88
CA ARG A 301 8.22 21.35 -18.19
C ARG A 301 8.87 20.05 -18.69
N SER A 302 10.01 19.66 -18.11
CA SER A 302 10.89 18.58 -18.59
C SER A 302 10.72 17.25 -17.86
N GLY A 303 9.88 17.18 -16.82
CA GLY A 303 9.60 15.92 -16.13
C GLY A 303 9.40 16.06 -14.63
N TRP A 304 8.80 15.04 -14.04
CA TRP A 304 8.65 14.90 -12.60
C TRP A 304 9.99 14.47 -11.99
N ARG A 305 10.64 15.33 -11.20
CA ARG A 305 11.90 14.99 -10.52
C ARG A 305 11.58 14.23 -9.23
N MET A 306 11.60 12.90 -9.30
CA MET A 306 11.40 12.03 -8.15
C MET A 306 12.51 12.21 -7.10
N GLY A 307 12.17 12.02 -5.82
CA GLY A 307 13.16 11.97 -4.74
C GLY A 307 13.81 13.30 -4.37
N GLN A 308 13.11 14.42 -4.61
CA GLN A 308 13.45 15.72 -4.01
C GLN A 308 13.14 15.72 -2.50
N VAL A 309 13.72 16.69 -1.79
CA VAL A 309 13.48 16.85 -0.36
C VAL A 309 12.05 17.32 -0.13
N ASN A 310 11.30 16.55 0.65
CA ASN A 310 9.99 16.98 1.16
C ASN A 310 10.21 17.95 2.33
N TYR A 311 10.34 19.24 2.01
CA TYR A 311 10.63 20.29 3.01
C TYR A 311 9.58 20.40 4.12
N HIS A 312 8.34 19.99 3.85
CA HIS A 312 7.31 19.94 4.87
C HIS A 312 7.63 18.90 5.94
N ASN A 313 7.87 17.65 5.52
CA ASN A 313 8.24 16.56 6.42
C ASN A 313 9.61 16.77 7.07
N LEU A 314 10.59 17.33 6.35
CA LEU A 314 11.89 17.70 6.93
C LEU A 314 11.72 18.69 8.08
N ARG A 315 10.90 19.72 7.91
CA ARG A 315 10.64 20.71 8.96
C ARG A 315 9.93 20.08 10.15
N LEU A 316 8.90 19.26 9.92
CA LEU A 316 8.18 18.59 11.00
C LEU A 316 9.08 17.61 11.77
N PHE A 317 9.92 16.85 11.07
CA PHE A 317 10.88 15.95 11.71
C PHE A 317 11.93 16.72 12.50
N ALA A 318 12.44 17.84 11.98
CA ALA A 318 13.37 18.71 12.71
C ALA A 318 12.75 19.29 14.00
N GLN A 319 11.44 19.58 14.01
CA GLN A 319 10.72 20.01 15.22
C GLN A 319 10.51 18.87 16.23
N TYR A 320 10.34 17.64 15.75
CA TYR A 320 10.21 16.45 16.59
C TYR A 320 11.55 16.03 17.22
N LEU A 321 12.66 16.21 16.49
CA LEU A 321 13.97 15.67 16.85
C LEU A 321 14.44 15.95 18.30
N PRO A 322 14.23 17.14 18.91
CA PRO A 322 14.60 17.39 20.30
C PRO A 322 13.85 16.52 21.32
N ASN A 323 12.64 16.07 20.98
CA ASN A 323 11.77 15.26 21.84
C ASN A 323 11.69 13.80 21.39
N ARG A 324 12.50 13.41 20.39
CA ARG A 324 12.50 12.07 19.83
C ARG A 324 13.05 11.07 20.87
N PRO A 325 12.27 10.07 21.30
CA PRO A 325 12.74 9.05 22.24
C PRO A 325 13.91 8.24 21.69
N ALA A 326 14.76 7.71 22.58
CA ALA A 326 15.92 6.91 22.19
C ALA A 326 15.54 5.58 21.49
N ASP A 327 14.35 5.06 21.75
CA ASP A 327 13.78 3.86 21.13
C ASP A 327 12.86 4.18 19.93
N SER A 328 12.85 5.43 19.45
CA SER A 328 11.96 5.86 18.36
C SER A 328 12.15 5.04 17.08
N LEU A 329 13.39 4.71 16.68
CA LEU A 329 13.65 3.87 15.51
C LEU A 329 13.12 2.45 15.69
N LEU A 330 13.40 1.84 16.85
CA LEU A 330 12.95 0.48 17.19
C LEU A 330 11.41 0.38 17.14
N THR A 331 10.73 1.33 17.79
CA THR A 331 9.26 1.35 17.84
C THR A 331 8.62 1.68 16.51
N LEU A 332 9.30 2.41 15.61
CA LEU A 332 8.83 2.69 14.25
C LEU A 332 8.91 1.44 13.36
N ILE A 333 9.99 0.66 13.47
CA ILE A 333 10.20 -0.52 12.62
C ILE A 333 9.33 -1.70 13.07
N SER A 334 9.27 -1.94 14.37
CA SER A 334 8.67 -3.14 14.95
C SER A 334 7.15 -3.07 15.09
N SER A 335 6.53 -1.89 15.05
CA SER A 335 5.08 -1.73 15.23
C SER A 335 4.50 -0.56 14.44
N ASP A 336 3.26 -0.70 13.98
CA ASP A 336 2.50 0.37 13.34
C ASP A 336 1.77 1.28 14.35
N ASP A 337 1.85 1.01 15.66
CA ASP A 337 1.05 1.70 16.69
C ASP A 337 1.21 3.22 16.64
N ARG A 338 2.43 3.70 16.39
CA ARG A 338 2.73 5.14 16.29
C ARG A 338 2.07 5.80 15.08
N LEU A 339 1.82 5.05 14.01
CA LEU A 339 1.19 5.52 12.78
C LEU A 339 -0.33 5.39 12.84
N ARG A 340 -0.86 4.39 13.54
CA ARG A 340 -2.31 4.21 13.76
C ARG A 340 -2.88 5.13 14.83
N ASN A 341 -2.05 5.60 15.77
CA ASN A 341 -2.46 6.57 16.79
C ASN A 341 -2.40 8.00 16.26
N SER A 342 -3.54 8.69 16.19
CA SER A 342 -3.66 10.04 15.61
C SER A 342 -2.76 11.10 16.26
N GLN A 343 -2.43 10.97 17.55
CA GLN A 343 -1.55 11.91 18.24
C GLN A 343 -0.09 11.68 17.85
N ALA A 344 0.36 10.42 17.86
CA ALA A 344 1.73 10.04 17.53
C ALA A 344 2.02 10.14 16.03
N ALA A 345 1.02 9.92 15.17
CA ALA A 345 1.10 9.98 13.72
C ALA A 345 1.74 11.28 13.23
N ARG A 346 1.41 12.42 13.85
CA ARG A 346 1.98 13.75 13.51
C ARG A 346 3.51 13.81 13.56
N THR A 347 4.15 12.91 14.30
CA THR A 347 5.61 12.78 14.39
C THR A 347 6.13 11.53 13.67
N ALA A 348 5.34 10.46 13.63
CA ALA A 348 5.72 9.21 12.99
C ALA A 348 5.83 9.34 11.47
N TYR A 349 4.87 10.01 10.80
CA TYR A 349 4.92 10.23 9.35
C TYR A 349 6.18 11.02 8.91
N PRO A 350 6.51 12.18 9.50
CA PRO A 350 7.76 12.87 9.18
C PRO A 350 9.02 12.02 9.41
N GLU A 351 9.05 11.20 10.47
CA GLU A 351 10.17 10.28 10.73
C GLU A 351 10.23 9.14 9.69
N SER A 352 9.09 8.59 9.28
CA SER A 352 8.98 7.60 8.21
C SER A 352 9.53 8.13 6.89
N TRP A 353 9.16 9.35 6.50
CA TRP A 353 9.75 9.99 5.33
C TRP A 353 11.27 10.16 5.48
N ALA A 354 11.72 10.67 6.64
CA ALA A 354 13.13 10.94 6.87
C ALA A 354 13.97 9.64 6.83
N LEU A 355 13.48 8.57 7.45
CA LEU A 355 14.12 7.25 7.45
C LEU A 355 14.20 6.70 6.03
N THR A 356 13.08 6.68 5.30
CA THR A 356 13.06 6.23 3.90
C THR A 356 14.00 7.04 3.03
N TYR A 357 14.02 8.37 3.18
CA TYR A 357 14.94 9.24 2.45
C TYR A 357 16.40 8.91 2.76
N PHE A 358 16.75 8.70 4.03
CA PHE A 358 18.10 8.28 4.44
C PHE A 358 18.48 6.93 3.83
N LEU A 359 17.64 5.90 3.97
CA LEU A 359 17.95 4.55 3.49
C LEU A 359 18.13 4.55 1.96
N ILE A 360 17.24 5.22 1.22
CA ILE A 360 17.34 5.35 -0.22
C ILE A 360 18.66 6.02 -0.65
N LYS A 361 19.06 7.11 0.02
CA LYS A 361 20.22 7.93 -0.40
C LYS A 361 21.56 7.41 0.12
N ALA A 362 21.58 6.79 1.31
CA ALA A 362 22.80 6.41 2.00
C ALA A 362 23.03 4.90 2.09
N ARG A 363 22.00 4.08 1.89
CA ARG A 363 22.01 2.61 1.93
C ARG A 363 21.21 1.99 0.77
N PRO A 364 21.44 2.42 -0.50
CA PRO A 364 20.55 2.07 -1.61
C PRO A 364 20.47 0.58 -1.88
N LYS A 365 21.58 -0.16 -1.79
CA LYS A 365 21.62 -1.60 -2.07
C LYS A 365 20.90 -2.39 -0.99
N GLU A 366 21.12 -2.04 0.26
CA GLU A 366 20.44 -2.64 1.41
C GLU A 366 18.93 -2.36 1.35
N PHE A 367 18.56 -1.15 0.93
CA PHE A 367 17.16 -0.77 0.75
C PHE A 367 16.48 -1.55 -0.38
N ASP A 368 17.15 -1.73 -1.53
CA ASP A 368 16.65 -2.54 -2.64
C ASP A 368 16.44 -4.00 -2.20
N GLY A 369 17.43 -4.57 -1.50
CA GLY A 369 17.32 -5.92 -0.93
C GLY A 369 16.16 -6.05 0.07
N TYR A 370 15.95 -5.04 0.93
CA TYR A 370 14.84 -5.03 1.88
C TYR A 370 13.47 -4.96 1.17
N LEU A 371 13.34 -4.15 0.11
CA LEU A 371 12.13 -4.10 -0.70
C LEU A 371 11.84 -5.43 -1.39
N ASN A 372 12.86 -6.10 -1.93
CA ASN A 372 12.73 -7.44 -2.53
C ASN A 372 12.30 -8.52 -1.53
N GLU A 373 12.68 -8.38 -0.26
CA GLU A 373 12.18 -9.30 0.78
C GLU A 373 10.70 -9.04 1.07
N LEU A 374 10.32 -7.76 1.19
CA LEU A 374 8.94 -7.38 1.51
C LEU A 374 7.97 -7.64 0.36
N SER A 375 8.42 -7.59 -0.89
CA SER A 375 7.61 -7.95 -2.06
C SER A 375 7.22 -9.43 -2.08
N ARG A 376 7.82 -10.27 -1.23
CA ARG A 376 7.51 -11.70 -1.08
C ARG A 376 6.55 -11.99 0.07
N LEU A 377 6.12 -10.98 0.82
CA LEU A 377 5.17 -11.18 1.92
C LEU A 377 3.83 -11.72 1.38
N PRO A 378 3.25 -12.76 2.03
CA PRO A 378 1.97 -13.28 1.61
C PRO A 378 0.84 -12.28 1.92
N PRO A 379 -0.13 -12.09 1.01
CA PRO A 379 -1.34 -11.35 1.31
C PRO A 379 -2.08 -11.91 2.53
N LEU A 380 -2.58 -11.01 3.38
CA LEU A 380 -3.21 -11.31 4.67
C LEU A 380 -2.32 -12.10 5.65
N GLY A 381 -1.01 -12.22 5.36
CA GLY A 381 -0.05 -12.68 6.34
C GLY A 381 0.10 -11.67 7.47
N GLU A 382 0.44 -12.16 8.65
CA GLU A 382 0.80 -11.33 9.80
C GLU A 382 2.28 -11.50 10.09
N THR A 383 3.00 -10.40 10.30
CA THR A 383 4.40 -10.44 10.72
C THR A 383 4.47 -9.96 12.16
N THR A 384 5.09 -10.74 13.03
CA THR A 384 5.29 -10.34 14.43
C THR A 384 6.27 -9.17 14.52
N PRO A 385 6.23 -8.35 15.59
CA PRO A 385 7.21 -7.28 15.81
C PRO A 385 8.66 -7.76 15.77
N ARG A 386 8.89 -8.99 16.22
CA ARG A 386 10.21 -9.63 16.21
C ARG A 386 10.65 -9.96 14.79
N GLU A 387 9.80 -10.59 13.99
CA GLU A 387 10.11 -10.92 12.60
C GLU A 387 10.36 -9.65 11.78
N ARG A 388 9.53 -8.60 11.95
CA ARG A 388 9.77 -7.30 11.30
C ARG A 388 11.15 -6.73 11.62
N LEU A 389 11.58 -6.87 12.88
CA LEU A 389 12.89 -6.40 13.32
C LEU A 389 14.04 -7.26 12.76
N GLU A 390 13.92 -8.58 12.83
CA GLU A 390 14.90 -9.52 12.31
C GLU A 390 15.08 -9.32 10.79
N THR A 391 13.98 -9.15 10.04
CA THR A 391 14.02 -8.83 8.62
C THR A 391 14.68 -7.48 8.36
N PHE A 392 14.40 -6.45 9.16
CA PHE A 392 15.07 -5.14 8.99
C PHE A 392 16.58 -5.24 9.28
N GLN A 393 16.97 -5.90 10.38
CA GLN A 393 18.37 -6.07 10.78
C GLN A 393 19.17 -6.91 9.78
N LYS A 394 18.55 -7.89 9.12
CA LYS A 394 19.16 -8.64 8.01
C LYS A 394 19.77 -7.74 6.93
N TYR A 395 19.15 -6.58 6.64
CA TYR A 395 19.61 -5.67 5.58
C TYR A 395 20.40 -4.48 6.12
N PHE A 396 20.03 -3.93 7.28
CA PHE A 396 20.63 -2.69 7.80
C PHE A 396 21.59 -2.88 8.98
N GLY A 397 21.78 -4.13 9.41
CA GLY A 397 22.66 -4.54 10.50
C GLY A 397 21.99 -4.57 11.87
N ASP A 398 22.58 -5.34 12.78
CA ASP A 398 22.01 -5.59 14.12
C ASP A 398 22.12 -4.38 15.07
N ASP A 399 23.10 -3.49 14.85
CA ASP A 399 23.36 -2.31 15.67
C ASP A 399 22.44 -1.14 15.28
N LEU A 400 21.19 -1.21 15.73
CA LEU A 400 20.18 -0.19 15.48
C LEU A 400 20.54 1.17 16.10
N GLN A 401 21.32 1.20 17.18
CA GLN A 401 21.74 2.47 17.80
C GLN A 401 22.71 3.21 16.90
N LYS A 402 23.68 2.50 16.31
CA LYS A 402 24.59 3.07 15.32
C LYS A 402 23.84 3.51 14.07
N LEU A 403 22.91 2.70 13.56
CA LEU A 403 22.09 3.07 12.40
C LEU A 403 21.27 4.34 12.69
N ASP A 404 20.69 4.46 13.88
CA ASP A 404 19.94 5.65 14.29
C ASP A 404 20.85 6.89 14.36
N ALA A 405 22.05 6.77 14.92
CA ALA A 405 23.03 7.86 14.96
C ALA A 405 23.46 8.32 13.56
N ASP A 406 23.70 7.37 12.65
CA ASP A 406 24.02 7.63 11.24
C ASP A 406 22.85 8.33 10.54
N PHE A 407 21.63 7.84 10.74
CA PHE A 407 20.39 8.39 10.22
C PHE A 407 20.21 9.86 10.64
N ILE A 408 20.29 10.15 11.94
CA ILE A 408 20.15 11.51 12.45
C ILE A 408 21.26 12.43 11.93
N THR A 409 22.50 11.93 11.86
CA THR A 409 23.64 12.68 11.32
C THR A 409 23.43 13.04 9.85
N PHE A 410 22.92 12.10 9.06
CA PHE A 410 22.63 12.30 7.64
C PHE A 410 21.53 13.36 7.45
N ILE A 411 20.39 13.21 8.13
CA ILE A 411 19.24 14.11 7.93
C ILE A 411 19.53 15.55 8.34
N ARG A 412 20.34 15.77 9.39
CA ARG A 412 20.77 17.12 9.78
C ARG A 412 21.56 17.86 8.70
N ARG A 413 22.11 17.15 7.70
CA ARG A 413 22.88 17.73 6.60
C ARG A 413 22.04 17.98 5.34
N VAL A 414 20.82 17.45 5.28
CA VAL A 414 19.90 17.67 4.16
C VAL A 414 19.47 19.14 4.14
N ARG A 415 19.51 19.75 2.95
CA ARG A 415 19.18 21.16 2.71
C ARG A 415 18.16 21.30 1.59
#